data_AF-A0AAV7T8F2-F1
#
_entry.id   AF-A0AAV7T8F2-F1
#
_cell.length_a   1.000
_cell.length_b   1.000
_cell.length_c   1.000
_cell.angle_alpha   90.00
_cell.angle_beta   90.00
_cell.angle_gamma   90.00
#
_symmetry.space_group_name_H-M   'P 1'
#
loop_
_entity.id
_entity.type
_entity.pdbx_description
1 polymer ?
#
loop_
_entity_poly.entity_id
_entity_poly.type
_entity_poly.pdbx_seq_one_letter_code
_entity_poly.pdbx_strand_id
1 'polypeptide(L)'
;AYCPVAYFSATLDPVAAALPGCLHAVAAVGQSLSQCEGVVMGYLLTVMVPHSVEILLTRTKTQYLTGARLTRYETSILGAPNVTLKRCTVLNPATLH
;
A
#
# COMPACT_ATOMS: atom_id res chain seq x y z
N ALA A 1 -0.59 15.88 17.87
CA ALA A 1 -1.53 14.76 17.70
C ALA A 1 -1.96 14.71 16.24
N TYR A 2 -2.12 13.52 15.65
CA TYR A 2 -2.67 13.39 14.30
C TYR A 2 -4.20 13.39 14.40
N CYS A 3 -4.88 14.19 13.57
CA CYS A 3 -6.33 14.18 13.45
C CYS A 3 -6.71 13.37 12.20
N PRO A 4 -7.50 12.29 12.33
CA PRO A 4 -7.93 11.52 11.17
C PRO A 4 -8.88 12.35 10.31
N VAL A 5 -8.65 12.35 8.99
CA VAL A 5 -9.50 13.04 8.01
C VAL A 5 -10.55 12.09 7.43
N ALA A 6 -10.17 10.84 7.22
CA ALA A 6 -11.04 9.77 6.73
C ALA A 6 -10.46 8.40 7.09
N TYR A 7 -11.32 7.39 7.12
CA TYR A 7 -10.95 5.99 7.25
C TYR A 7 -11.37 5.25 5.99
N PHE A 8 -10.44 4.51 5.40
CA PHE A 8 -10.67 3.71 4.21
C PHE A 8 -10.41 2.24 4.53
N SER A 9 -11.38 1.39 4.20
CA SER A 9 -11.23 -0.05 4.29
C SER A 9 -11.78 -0.69 3.03
N ALA A 10 -11.15 -1.78 2.61
CA ALA A 10 -11.56 -2.49 1.42
C ALA A 10 -11.09 -3.94 1.49
N THR A 11 -11.86 -4.83 0.86
CA THR A 11 -11.45 -6.21 0.64
C THR A 11 -10.49 -6.27 -0.54
N LEU A 12 -9.44 -7.07 -0.40
CA LEU A 12 -8.53 -7.38 -1.51
C LEU A 12 -9.29 -8.14 -2.61
N ASP A 13 -8.88 -7.92 -3.86
CA ASP A 13 -9.38 -8.71 -4.98
C ASP A 13 -9.02 -10.20 -4.79
N PRO A 14 -9.81 -11.15 -5.29
CA PRO A 14 -9.62 -12.58 -5.01
C PRO A 14 -8.25 -13.11 -5.46
N VAL A 15 -7.64 -12.50 -6.48
CA VAL A 15 -6.30 -12.88 -6.95
C VAL A 15 -5.25 -12.39 -5.96
N ALA A 16 -5.36 -11.13 -5.49
CA ALA A 16 -4.49 -10.59 -4.46
C ALA A 16 -4.65 -11.35 -3.13
N ALA A 17 -5.87 -11.74 -2.77
CA ALA A 17 -6.16 -12.52 -1.56
C ALA A 17 -5.52 -13.92 -1.59
N ALA A 18 -5.30 -14.50 -2.77
CA ALA A 18 -4.63 -15.79 -2.94
C ALA A 18 -3.09 -15.74 -2.82
N LEU A 19 -2.50 -14.54 -2.73
CA LEU A 19 -1.06 -14.37 -2.60
C LEU A 19 -0.55 -14.64 -1.17
N PRO A 20 0.76 -14.84 -0.96
CA PRO A 20 1.35 -14.85 0.37
C PRO A 20 1.04 -13.56 1.15
N GLY A 21 0.83 -13.66 2.46
CA GLY A 21 0.41 -12.53 3.30
C GLY A 21 1.33 -11.31 3.24
N CYS A 22 2.62 -11.47 2.96
CA CYS A 22 3.52 -10.32 2.74
C CYS A 22 3.13 -9.50 1.49
N LEU A 23 2.63 -10.13 0.42
CA LEU A 23 2.17 -9.46 -0.79
C LEU A 23 0.77 -8.85 -0.64
N HIS A 24 -0.03 -9.30 0.34
CA HIS A 24 -1.28 -8.63 0.69
C HIS A 24 -1.02 -7.18 1.10
N ALA A 25 0.08 -6.90 1.79
CA ALA A 25 0.45 -5.54 2.15
C ALA A 25 0.70 -4.65 0.92
N VAL A 26 1.32 -5.19 -0.13
CA VAL A 26 1.56 -4.47 -1.39
C VAL A 26 0.25 -4.13 -2.09
N ALA A 27 -0.64 -5.13 -2.21
CA ALA A 27 -1.94 -4.96 -2.83
C ALA A 27 -2.82 -3.97 -2.03
N ALA A 28 -2.81 -4.07 -0.70
CA ALA A 28 -3.54 -3.18 0.19
C ALA A 28 -3.08 -1.72 0.03
N VAL A 29 -1.76 -1.47 -0.03
CA VAL A 29 -1.23 -0.12 -0.27
C VAL A 29 -1.68 0.44 -1.61
N GLY A 30 -1.58 -0.36 -2.69
CA GLY A 30 -2.05 0.08 -4.00
C GLY A 30 -3.53 0.47 -4.01
N GLN A 31 -4.36 -0.29 -3.30
CA GLN A 31 -5.79 0.02 -3.17
C GLN A 31 -6.04 1.26 -2.30
N SER A 32 -5.35 1.40 -1.17
CA SER A 32 -5.43 2.59 -0.32
C SER A 32 -5.01 3.87 -1.06
N LEU A 33 -3.96 3.81 -1.88
CA LEU A 33 -3.55 4.95 -2.72
C LEU A 33 -4.65 5.37 -3.69
N SER A 34 -5.29 4.41 -4.36
CA SER A 34 -6.41 4.72 -5.27
C SER A 34 -7.63 5.31 -4.56
N GLN A 35 -7.90 4.91 -3.32
CA GLN A 35 -9.03 5.43 -2.53
C GLN A 35 -8.75 6.82 -1.98
N CYS A 36 -7.52 7.07 -1.54
CA CYS A 36 -7.11 8.35 -1.01
C CYS A 36 -6.80 9.39 -2.09
N GLU A 37 -6.69 9.00 -3.37
CA GLU A 37 -6.31 9.88 -4.48
C GLU A 37 -7.19 11.15 -4.54
N GLY A 38 -8.51 10.99 -4.38
CA GLY A 38 -9.45 12.12 -4.36
C GLY A 38 -9.30 13.04 -3.14
N VAL A 39 -8.76 12.54 -2.03
CA VAL A 39 -8.50 13.34 -0.81
C VAL A 39 -7.13 14.01 -0.88
N VAL A 40 -6.13 13.30 -1.41
CA VAL A 40 -4.73 13.74 -1.46
C VAL A 40 -4.49 14.68 -2.64
N MET A 41 -5.23 14.55 -3.75
CA MET A 41 -5.17 15.45 -4.92
C MET A 41 -3.72 15.77 -5.40
N GLY A 42 -2.83 14.77 -5.35
CA GLY A 42 -1.43 14.92 -5.78
C GLY A 42 -0.48 15.58 -4.77
N TYR A 43 -0.95 15.98 -3.59
CA TYR A 43 -0.09 16.45 -2.51
C TYR A 43 0.79 15.31 -1.96
N LEU A 44 1.84 15.70 -1.23
CA LEU A 44 2.78 14.76 -0.62
C LEU A 44 2.06 13.87 0.40
N LEU A 45 2.19 12.55 0.21
CA LEU A 45 1.58 11.52 0.99
C LEU A 45 2.65 10.62 1.60
N THR A 46 2.60 10.44 2.91
CA THR A 46 3.42 9.44 3.60
C THR A 46 2.56 8.22 3.91
N VAL A 47 2.93 7.06 3.37
CA VAL A 47 2.23 5.80 3.62
C VAL A 47 3.00 5.00 4.67
N MET A 48 2.32 4.70 5.77
CA MET A 48 2.87 4.03 6.93
C MET A 48 2.48 2.55 6.92
N VAL A 49 3.45 1.64 6.75
CA VAL A 49 3.18 0.20 6.58
C VAL A 49 4.12 -0.64 7.46
N PRO A 50 3.65 -1.72 8.11
CA PRO A 50 4.49 -2.56 8.95
C PRO A 50 5.54 -3.38 8.20
N HIS A 51 5.20 -3.81 6.99
CA HIS A 51 6.11 -4.52 6.09
C HIS A 51 6.76 -3.52 5.13
N SER A 52 8.05 -3.71 4.83
CA SER A 52 8.74 -2.86 3.87
C SER A 52 8.31 -3.22 2.45
N VAL A 53 7.26 -2.54 1.96
CA VAL A 53 6.68 -2.73 0.61
C VAL A 53 7.71 -2.48 -0.48
N GLU A 54 8.61 -1.53 -0.28
CA GLU A 54 9.73 -1.26 -1.19
C GLU A 54 10.63 -2.49 -1.36
N ILE A 55 11.03 -3.13 -0.25
CA ILE A 55 11.83 -4.35 -0.29
C ILE A 55 11.02 -5.49 -0.92
N LEU A 56 9.71 -5.54 -0.70
CA LEU A 56 8.87 -6.58 -1.28
C LEU A 56 8.77 -6.46 -2.80
N LEU A 57 8.69 -5.26 -3.34
CA LEU A 57 8.64 -5.03 -4.79
C LEU A 57 10.01 -5.23 -5.44
N THR A 58 11.09 -4.78 -4.79
CA THR A 58 12.44 -4.81 -5.36
C THR A 58 13.20 -6.14 -5.15
N ARG A 59 12.92 -6.86 -4.05
CA ARG A 59 13.75 -7.98 -3.59
C ARG A 59 13.03 -9.32 -3.50
N THR A 60 11.69 -9.34 -3.48
CA THR A 60 10.95 -10.61 -3.46
C THR A 60 11.08 -11.29 -4.81
N LYS A 61 11.09 -12.63 -4.82
CA LYS A 61 10.86 -13.39 -6.04
C LYS A 61 9.49 -12.99 -6.57
N THR A 62 9.46 -12.18 -7.61
CA THR A 62 8.28 -11.71 -8.34
C THR A 62 7.50 -12.86 -8.99
N GLN A 63 7.95 -14.11 -8.82
CA GLN A 63 7.32 -15.35 -9.26
C GLN A 63 5.83 -15.51 -8.86
N TYR A 64 5.39 -14.83 -7.80
CA TYR A 64 3.99 -14.86 -7.36
C TYR A 64 3.13 -13.76 -8.00
N LEU A 65 3.74 -12.78 -8.68
CA LEU A 65 3.05 -11.70 -9.36
C LEU A 65 3.17 -11.86 -10.86
N THR A 66 2.07 -11.67 -11.57
CA THR A 66 2.13 -11.47 -13.02
C THR A 66 2.92 -10.19 -13.34
N GLY A 67 3.64 -10.15 -14.46
CA GLY A 67 4.41 -8.96 -14.86
C GLY A 67 3.56 -7.69 -14.88
N ALA A 68 2.34 -7.77 -15.41
CA ALA A 68 1.42 -6.63 -15.43
C ALA A 68 1.06 -6.12 -14.02
N ARG A 69 0.86 -7.01 -13.04
CA ARG A 69 0.58 -6.61 -11.65
C ARG A 69 1.81 -6.01 -10.98
N LEU A 70 2.99 -6.58 -11.22
CA LEU A 70 4.24 -6.04 -10.70
C LEU A 70 4.45 -4.61 -11.21
N THR A 71 4.38 -4.40 -12.54
CA THR A 71 4.52 -3.06 -13.13
C THR A 71 3.47 -2.10 -12.62
N ARG A 72 2.22 -2.55 -12.43
CA ARG A 72 1.17 -1.70 -11.84
C ARG A 72 1.52 -1.26 -10.42
N TYR A 73 2.00 -2.16 -9.57
CA TYR A 73 2.36 -1.79 -8.20
C TYR A 73 3.62 -0.93 -8.13
N GLU A 74 4.63 -1.22 -8.94
CA GLU A 74 5.84 -0.39 -9.04
C GLU A 74 5.49 1.02 -9.47
N THR A 75 4.70 1.18 -10.54
CA THR A 75 4.31 2.51 -11.04
C THR A 75 3.44 3.28 -10.05
N SER A 76 2.45 2.64 -9.42
CA SER A 76 1.56 3.34 -8.48
C SER A 76 2.20 3.65 -7.13
N ILE A 77 3.12 2.81 -6.65
CA ILE A 77 3.69 2.91 -5.30
C ILE A 77 5.07 3.55 -5.30
N LEU A 78 5.98 3.06 -6.16
CA LEU A 78 7.37 3.53 -6.23
C LEU A 78 7.57 4.62 -7.28
N GLY A 79 6.75 4.62 -8.34
CA GLY A 79 6.80 5.62 -9.42
C GLY A 79 6.07 6.92 -9.12
N ALA A 80 5.24 6.96 -8.08
CA ALA A 80 4.49 8.16 -7.70
C ALA A 80 5.40 9.15 -6.94
N PRO A 81 5.72 10.34 -7.49
CA PRO A 81 6.69 11.26 -6.91
C PRO A 81 6.20 11.90 -5.61
N ASN A 82 4.88 11.89 -5.39
CA ASN A 82 4.23 12.42 -4.21
C ASN A 82 4.04 11.35 -3.10
N VAL A 83 4.48 10.11 -3.30
CA VAL A 83 4.32 9.03 -2.32
C VAL A 83 5.66 8.71 -1.66
N THR A 84 5.68 8.74 -0.33
CA THR A 84 6.82 8.30 0.49
C THR A 84 6.41 7.12 1.35
N LEU A 85 7.09 6.00 1.22
CA LEU A 85 6.89 4.84 2.09
C LEU A 85 7.70 4.98 3.37
N LYS A 86 7.06 4.74 4.52
CA LYS A 86 7.73 4.64 5.81
C LYS A 86 7.30 3.40 6.56
N ARG A 87 8.29 2.71 7.13
CA ARG A 87 8.04 1.52 7.94
C ARG A 87 7.54 1.91 9.33
N CYS A 88 6.47 1.26 9.79
CA CYS A 88 5.89 1.49 11.12
C CYS A 88 5.74 0.19 11.89
N THR A 89 6.32 0.09 13.07
CA THR A 89 6.24 -1.13 13.89
C THR A 89 4.93 -1.26 14.66
N VAL A 90 4.19 -0.17 14.86
CA VAL A 90 2.99 -0.14 15.70
C VAL A 90 1.90 0.69 15.02
N LEU A 91 0.76 0.06 14.76
CA LEU A 91 -0.53 0.70 14.47
C LEU A 91 -1.47 0.30 15.60
N ASN A 92 -2.03 1.28 16.32
CA ASN A 92 -3.01 0.98 17.37
C ASN A 92 -4.36 0.68 16.71
N PRO A 93 -4.90 -0.55 16.83
CA PRO A 93 -6.18 -0.90 16.23
C PRO A 93 -7.35 -0.09 16.83
N ALA A 94 -7.26 0.35 18.09
CA ALA A 94 -8.32 1.11 18.74
C ALA A 94 -8.51 2.54 18.19
N THR A 95 -7.53 3.06 17.45
CA THR A 95 -7.63 4.37 16.78
C THR A 95 -8.28 4.31 15.38
N LEU A 96 -8.66 3.12 14.92
CA LEU A 96 -9.28 2.86 13.60
C LEU A 96 -10.81 2.60 13.70
N HIS A 97 -11.48 3.12 14.72
CA HIS A 97 -12.93 3.01 14.93
C HIS A 97 -13.72 4.05 14.11
#